data_AF-A0A120KML3-F1
#
_entry.id   AF-A0A120KML3-F1
#
_cell.length_a   1.000
_cell.length_b   1.000
_cell.length_c   1.000
_cell.angle_alpha   90.00
_cell.angle_beta   90.00
_cell.angle_gamma   90.00
#
_symmetry.space_group_name_H-M   'P 1'
#
loop_
_entity.id
_entity.type
_entity.pdbx_description
1 polymer ?
#
loop_
_entity_poly.entity_id
_entity_poly.type
_entity_poly.pdbx_seq_one_letter_code
_entity_poly.pdbx_strand_id
1 'polypeptide(L)'
;MLAHVDGRSFAMLGPGGAEREKSVVSSLSPEQCRDALPVLLGAGLGHALHLLLEEHDGPIAVVEKENSLQELTGVLASLPVDLRQRVLLVAVSDPQAALNELTHWQTRHNGKRLLPLALPFYLRLDRAYYGELREKLAASARFDFWSRAVHPRFREAAPRVLLLTSKYFLMGELEGACRKLGLAYKLITLKDDTLAREDFVQQLLEAVVSFKPDCCITLNHMGVDVEGVLMDLLARLQLPLASWFVDNPHLIIHLYSRCVSPWTALFTWDADNIESLRRTGFEHVFYLPLGTDPDRFHPSRAAVPDAWKADISFVGNSMLYKVGGRLKNGRFPRELLLPFREVSQAFMDSEQRSVADFLRLSFPEVHARYEALPDNEARLAYETAITWQATRLYRNGCVRRLLPFCPLIVGDRGWRIEFRREPCQPRYLDALSYYAELPAFYEHSAINFNCTSKQMKGAVNQRVFDVPAAGAFVLTDWRPQMEQLFEPDEMACYHDPEEIPDLARHYLAHPAERRKLAAAARNRVLACHTWEHRLQALLEHMRRIYGTPQAGKARS
;
A
#
# COMPACT_ATOMS: atom_id res chain seq x y z
N MET A 1 8.88 -59.21 -2.83
CA MET A 1 10.20 -58.63 -2.55
C MET A 1 10.35 -58.45 -1.04
N LEU A 2 11.47 -58.91 -0.45
CA LEU A 2 11.82 -58.67 0.96
C LEU A 2 12.74 -57.45 1.02
N ALA A 3 12.22 -56.34 1.54
CA ALA A 3 13.00 -55.13 1.80
C ALA A 3 13.76 -55.27 3.12
N HIS A 4 15.02 -54.87 3.14
CA HIS A 4 15.83 -54.81 4.36
C HIS A 4 16.12 -53.35 4.67
N VAL A 5 15.51 -52.81 5.73
CA VAL A 5 15.68 -51.43 6.17
C VAL A 5 16.03 -51.46 7.65
N ASP A 6 17.14 -50.80 8.04
CA ASP A 6 17.63 -50.71 9.42
C ASP A 6 17.70 -52.06 10.18
N GLY A 7 18.16 -53.11 9.49
CA GLY A 7 18.34 -54.44 10.07
C GLY A 7 17.06 -55.27 10.24
N ARG A 8 15.92 -54.81 9.71
CA ARG A 8 14.64 -55.55 9.72
C ARG A 8 14.23 -55.96 8.30
N SER A 9 13.81 -57.22 8.13
CA SER A 9 13.28 -57.73 6.87
C SER A 9 11.76 -57.58 6.82
N PHE A 10 11.26 -56.86 5.82
CA PHE A 10 9.83 -56.67 5.60
C PHE A 10 9.40 -57.19 4.23
N ALA A 11 8.32 -57.96 4.19
CA ALA A 11 7.64 -58.24 2.92
C ALA A 11 6.89 -56.97 2.47
N MET A 12 7.33 -56.36 1.37
CA MET A 12 6.69 -55.14 0.83
C MET A 12 5.21 -55.40 0.48
N LEU A 13 4.91 -56.61 -0.01
CA LEU A 13 3.57 -57.11 -0.23
C LEU A 13 3.28 -58.30 0.69
N GLY A 14 2.14 -58.28 1.40
CA GLY A 14 1.62 -59.45 2.13
C GLY A 14 0.62 -60.26 1.29
N PRO A 15 -0.17 -61.18 1.89
CA PRO A 15 -1.21 -61.94 1.18
C PRO A 15 -2.21 -61.03 0.44
N GLY A 16 -2.20 -61.04 -0.90
CA GLY A 16 -2.99 -60.13 -1.74
C GLY A 16 -2.19 -59.32 -2.76
N GLY A 17 -0.85 -59.35 -2.69
CA GLY A 17 0.01 -58.90 -3.80
C GLY A 17 -0.23 -57.45 -4.25
N ALA A 18 -0.17 -57.21 -5.56
CA ALA A 18 -0.34 -55.90 -6.20
C ALA A 18 -1.67 -55.21 -5.84
N GLU A 19 -2.72 -55.99 -5.58
CA GLU A 19 -4.06 -55.47 -5.28
C GLU A 19 -4.11 -54.67 -3.98
N ARG A 20 -3.17 -54.89 -3.04
CA ARG A 20 -3.07 -54.06 -1.84
C ARG A 20 -2.65 -52.63 -2.12
N GLU A 21 -1.72 -52.43 -3.05
CA GLU A 21 -1.30 -51.08 -3.46
C GLU A 21 -2.42 -50.43 -4.27
N LYS A 22 -2.97 -51.14 -5.26
CA LYS A 22 -4.06 -50.63 -6.09
C LYS A 22 -5.31 -50.26 -5.29
N SER A 23 -5.62 -51.01 -4.21
CA SER A 23 -6.77 -50.73 -3.34
C SER A 23 -6.77 -49.32 -2.74
N VAL A 24 -5.60 -48.69 -2.58
CA VAL A 24 -5.50 -47.31 -2.08
C VAL A 24 -6.04 -46.29 -3.10
N VAL A 25 -5.95 -46.61 -4.38
CA VAL A 25 -6.46 -45.78 -5.48
C VAL A 25 -7.91 -46.17 -5.80
N SER A 26 -8.21 -47.46 -5.95
CA SER A 26 -9.54 -47.93 -6.33
C SER A 26 -10.61 -47.78 -5.25
N SER A 27 -10.22 -47.48 -4.01
CA SER A 27 -11.16 -47.13 -2.93
C SER A 27 -11.58 -45.65 -2.92
N LEU A 28 -11.03 -44.82 -3.81
CA LEU A 28 -11.36 -43.40 -3.89
C LEU A 28 -12.72 -43.19 -4.58
N SER A 29 -13.56 -42.36 -3.97
CA SER A 29 -14.80 -41.92 -4.61
C SER A 29 -14.54 -40.81 -5.65
N PRO A 30 -15.41 -40.67 -6.67
CA PRO A 30 -15.32 -39.56 -7.63
C PRO A 30 -15.31 -38.17 -6.96
N GLU A 31 -15.94 -38.02 -5.79
CA GLU A 31 -15.92 -36.78 -5.01
C GLU A 31 -14.57 -36.52 -4.34
N GLN A 32 -13.83 -37.57 -3.95
CA GLN A 32 -12.50 -37.42 -3.36
C GLN A 32 -11.46 -36.97 -4.41
N CYS A 33 -11.64 -37.41 -5.66
CA CYS A 33 -10.74 -37.08 -6.77
C CYS A 33 -11.02 -35.70 -7.41
N ARG A 34 -12.21 -35.11 -7.19
CA ARG A 34 -12.56 -33.80 -7.76
C ARG A 34 -11.71 -32.68 -7.14
N ASP A 35 -11.13 -31.84 -7.99
CA ASP A 35 -10.29 -30.69 -7.62
C ASP A 35 -9.19 -30.99 -6.60
N ALA A 36 -8.63 -32.21 -6.69
CA ALA A 36 -7.61 -32.71 -5.80
C ALA A 36 -6.25 -32.85 -6.51
N LEU A 37 -5.20 -32.91 -5.70
CA LEU A 37 -3.82 -33.22 -6.07
C LEU A 37 -3.41 -34.50 -5.33
N PRO A 38 -3.32 -35.65 -6.02
CA PRO A 38 -2.93 -36.89 -5.39
C PRO A 38 -1.49 -36.84 -4.85
N VAL A 39 -1.31 -37.28 -3.60
CA VAL A 39 -0.01 -37.38 -2.93
C VAL A 39 0.17 -38.81 -2.46
N LEU A 40 0.94 -39.61 -3.21
CA LEU A 40 1.26 -40.97 -2.85
C LEU A 40 2.39 -41.00 -1.80
N LEU A 41 2.12 -41.59 -0.64
CA LEU A 41 3.11 -41.73 0.43
C LEU A 41 3.82 -43.09 0.29
N GLY A 42 5.02 -43.03 -0.29
CA GLY A 42 5.84 -44.16 -0.70
C GLY A 42 5.51 -44.68 -2.11
N ALA A 43 6.54 -45.02 -2.89
CA ALA A 43 6.35 -45.50 -4.27
C ALA A 43 5.97 -47.00 -4.35
N GLY A 44 6.33 -47.78 -3.33
CA GLY A 44 6.05 -49.22 -3.27
C GLY A 44 6.72 -49.99 -4.40
N LEU A 45 6.04 -51.00 -4.91
CA LEU A 45 6.40 -51.67 -6.17
C LEU A 45 5.79 -50.97 -7.40
N GLY A 46 5.16 -49.81 -7.19
CA GLY A 46 4.67 -48.94 -8.25
C GLY A 46 3.26 -49.26 -8.74
N HIS A 47 2.57 -50.28 -8.21
CA HIS A 47 1.25 -50.65 -8.76
C HIS A 47 0.19 -49.57 -8.52
N ALA A 48 0.21 -48.93 -7.34
CA ALA A 48 -0.64 -47.78 -7.07
C ALA A 48 -0.30 -46.58 -7.96
N LEU A 49 0.99 -46.30 -8.14
CA LEU A 49 1.44 -45.15 -8.94
C LEU A 49 1.04 -45.29 -10.41
N HIS A 50 1.19 -46.47 -11.00
CA HIS A 50 0.79 -46.71 -12.39
C HIS A 50 -0.72 -46.55 -12.57
N LEU A 51 -1.51 -47.17 -11.69
CA LEU A 51 -2.97 -47.03 -11.74
C LEU A 51 -3.42 -45.56 -11.59
N LEU A 52 -2.77 -44.83 -10.69
CA LEU A 52 -3.06 -43.41 -10.48
C LEU A 52 -2.67 -42.54 -11.68
N LEU A 53 -1.56 -42.86 -12.37
CA LEU A 53 -1.16 -42.17 -13.60
C LEU A 53 -2.06 -42.47 -14.80
N GLU A 54 -2.69 -43.66 -14.81
CA GLU A 54 -3.68 -44.10 -15.81
C GLU A 54 -5.05 -43.47 -15.58
N GLU A 55 -5.52 -43.38 -14.33
CA GLU A 55 -6.88 -42.90 -13.99
C GLU A 55 -6.99 -41.37 -13.79
N HIS A 56 -5.88 -40.67 -13.59
CA HIS A 56 -5.86 -39.23 -13.36
C HIS A 56 -4.89 -38.57 -14.32
N ASP A 57 -5.35 -37.60 -15.14
CA ASP A 57 -4.53 -36.92 -16.15
C ASP A 57 -3.63 -35.80 -15.59
N GLY A 58 -3.93 -35.30 -14.39
CA GLY A 58 -3.20 -34.19 -13.76
C GLY A 58 -1.86 -34.59 -13.12
N PRO A 59 -1.19 -33.63 -12.45
CA PRO A 59 0.08 -33.88 -11.77
C PRO A 59 -0.14 -34.66 -10.46
N ILE A 60 0.86 -35.45 -10.08
CA ILE A 60 0.86 -36.32 -8.89
C ILE A 60 2.15 -36.06 -8.10
N ALA A 61 2.08 -36.10 -6.76
CA ALA A 61 3.28 -36.11 -5.94
C ALA A 61 3.54 -37.50 -5.35
N VAL A 62 4.80 -37.90 -5.27
CA VAL A 62 5.27 -39.10 -4.58
C VAL A 62 6.24 -38.68 -3.49
N VAL A 63 5.92 -38.99 -2.24
CA VAL A 63 6.81 -38.74 -1.09
C VAL A 63 7.56 -40.04 -0.80
N GLU A 64 8.87 -40.03 -1.01
CA GLU A 64 9.73 -41.20 -0.81
C GLU A 64 10.95 -40.83 0.02
N LYS A 65 10.90 -41.16 1.32
CA LYS A 65 12.04 -40.96 2.23
C LYS A 65 13.13 -42.01 1.97
N GLU A 66 12.74 -43.23 1.59
CA GLU A 66 13.63 -44.38 1.58
C GLU A 66 14.29 -44.54 0.21
N ASN A 67 15.30 -43.71 -0.05
CA ASN A 67 16.05 -43.70 -1.32
C ASN A 67 16.58 -45.10 -1.70
N SER A 68 17.03 -45.88 -0.72
CA SER A 68 17.51 -47.26 -0.95
C SER A 68 16.42 -48.20 -1.47
N LEU A 69 15.15 -48.02 -1.06
CA LEU A 69 14.02 -48.76 -1.61
C LEU A 69 13.68 -48.32 -3.03
N GLN A 70 13.81 -47.03 -3.31
CA GLN A 70 13.63 -46.53 -4.68
C GLN A 70 14.69 -47.14 -5.60
N GLU A 71 15.97 -47.13 -5.21
CA GLU A 71 17.06 -47.68 -6.01
C GLU A 71 16.87 -49.17 -6.30
N LEU A 72 16.37 -49.92 -5.30
CA LEU A 72 16.08 -51.35 -5.42
C LEU A 72 14.88 -51.66 -6.34
N THR A 73 13.83 -50.85 -6.26
CA THR A 73 12.57 -51.11 -6.99
C THR A 73 12.57 -50.50 -8.39
N GLY A 74 13.34 -49.43 -8.59
CA GLY A 74 13.46 -48.73 -9.87
C GLY A 74 12.19 -48.02 -10.34
N VAL A 75 11.10 -48.02 -9.56
CA VAL A 75 9.75 -47.64 -10.00
C VAL A 75 9.70 -46.26 -10.68
N LEU A 76 10.25 -45.23 -10.01
CA LEU A 76 10.24 -43.87 -10.55
C LEU A 76 11.20 -43.70 -11.74
N ALA A 77 12.31 -44.43 -11.73
CA ALA A 77 13.32 -44.42 -12.79
C ALA A 77 12.87 -45.21 -14.03
N SER A 78 11.94 -46.15 -13.88
CA SER A 78 11.37 -46.93 -14.99
C SER A 78 10.19 -46.25 -15.68
N LEU A 79 9.65 -45.15 -15.10
CA LEU A 79 8.54 -44.42 -15.73
C LEU A 79 8.95 -43.82 -17.08
N PRO A 80 8.09 -43.87 -18.12
CA PRO A 80 8.25 -43.08 -19.34
C PRO A 80 8.46 -41.59 -19.05
N VAL A 81 9.18 -40.89 -19.94
CA VAL A 81 9.58 -39.48 -19.73
C VAL A 81 8.35 -38.56 -19.58
N ASP A 82 7.33 -38.79 -20.39
CA ASP A 82 6.06 -38.07 -20.39
C ASP A 82 5.30 -38.25 -19.05
N LEU A 83 5.24 -39.47 -18.54
CA LEU A 83 4.62 -39.74 -17.23
C LEU A 83 5.46 -39.20 -16.07
N ARG A 84 6.80 -39.27 -16.18
CA ARG A 84 7.70 -38.74 -15.14
C ARG A 84 7.57 -37.24 -14.97
N GLN A 85 7.34 -36.48 -16.05
CA GLN A 85 7.11 -35.03 -15.98
C GLN A 85 5.85 -34.65 -15.18
N ARG A 86 4.90 -35.58 -15.05
CA ARG A 86 3.67 -35.39 -14.27
C ARG A 86 3.87 -35.70 -12.79
N VAL A 87 5.02 -36.27 -12.40
CA VAL A 87 5.32 -36.69 -11.03
C VAL A 87 6.29 -35.72 -10.36
N LEU A 88 5.86 -35.09 -9.27
CA LEU A 88 6.76 -34.47 -8.31
C LEU A 88 7.30 -35.52 -7.35
N LEU A 89 8.63 -35.68 -7.30
CA LEU A 89 9.28 -36.49 -6.28
C LEU A 89 9.70 -35.60 -5.11
N VAL A 90 9.21 -35.94 -3.91
CA VAL A 90 9.61 -35.31 -2.64
C VAL A 90 10.44 -36.33 -1.86
N ALA A 91 11.77 -36.17 -1.90
CA ALA A 91 12.75 -37.12 -1.35
C ALA A 91 13.52 -36.52 -0.16
N VAL A 92 12.78 -36.15 0.89
CA VAL A 92 13.33 -35.56 2.12
C VAL A 92 12.98 -36.42 3.33
N SER A 93 13.79 -36.33 4.39
CA SER A 93 13.65 -37.13 5.61
C SER A 93 12.93 -36.44 6.76
N ASP A 94 12.74 -35.13 6.66
CA ASP A 94 12.00 -34.34 7.64
C ASP A 94 10.53 -34.15 7.18
N PRO A 95 9.52 -34.53 8.01
CA PRO A 95 8.11 -34.37 7.66
C PRO A 95 7.71 -32.93 7.36
N GLN A 96 8.31 -31.94 8.05
CA GLN A 96 7.96 -30.54 7.87
C GLN A 96 8.51 -30.01 6.53
N ALA A 97 9.72 -30.39 6.16
CA ALA A 97 10.29 -30.10 4.85
C ALA A 97 9.43 -30.69 3.71
N ALA A 98 8.97 -31.94 3.86
CA ALA A 98 8.08 -32.57 2.88
C ALA A 98 6.76 -31.81 2.73
N LEU A 99 6.16 -31.36 3.84
CA LEU A 99 4.94 -30.54 3.81
C LEU A 99 5.17 -29.21 3.09
N ASN A 100 6.29 -28.53 3.35
CA ASN A 100 6.60 -27.26 2.70
C ASN A 100 6.73 -27.42 1.17
N GLU A 101 7.40 -28.47 0.69
CA GLU A 101 7.48 -28.76 -0.75
C GLU A 101 6.10 -29.05 -1.37
N LEU A 102 5.27 -29.83 -0.67
CA LEU A 102 3.91 -30.12 -1.11
C LEU A 102 3.03 -28.87 -1.12
N THR A 103 3.19 -27.93 -0.18
CA THR A 103 2.49 -26.64 -0.15
C THR A 103 2.92 -25.73 -1.29
N HIS A 104 4.22 -25.65 -1.59
CA HIS A 104 4.70 -24.92 -2.77
C HIS A 104 4.18 -25.51 -4.07
N TRP A 105 4.12 -26.84 -4.16
CA TRP A 105 3.53 -27.54 -5.30
C TRP A 105 2.03 -27.28 -5.42
N GLN A 106 1.29 -27.36 -4.31
CA GLN A 106 -0.13 -27.02 -4.24
C GLN A 106 -0.40 -25.60 -4.76
N THR A 107 0.43 -24.64 -4.36
CA THR A 107 0.32 -23.23 -4.78
C THR A 107 0.54 -23.06 -6.28
N ARG A 108 1.51 -23.78 -6.86
CA ARG A 108 1.77 -23.81 -8.31
C ARG A 108 0.63 -24.44 -9.12
N HIS A 109 -0.21 -25.26 -8.48
CA HIS A 109 -1.34 -25.93 -9.11
C HIS A 109 -2.70 -25.43 -8.59
N ASN A 110 -2.86 -24.11 -8.53
CA ASN A 110 -4.12 -23.42 -8.21
C ASN A 110 -4.70 -23.71 -6.82
N GLY A 111 -3.88 -24.13 -5.86
CA GLY A 111 -4.35 -24.33 -4.49
C GLY A 111 -5.26 -25.55 -4.29
N LYS A 112 -5.31 -26.46 -5.27
CA LYS A 112 -6.14 -27.69 -5.21
C LYS A 112 -5.86 -28.51 -3.95
N ARG A 113 -6.85 -29.24 -3.47
CA ARG A 113 -6.75 -29.99 -2.21
C ARG A 113 -5.73 -31.12 -2.31
N LEU A 114 -4.74 -31.19 -1.43
CA LEU A 114 -3.84 -32.35 -1.35
C LEU A 114 -4.61 -33.60 -0.88
N LEU A 115 -4.51 -34.70 -1.62
CA LEU A 115 -5.17 -35.97 -1.34
C LEU A 115 -4.12 -37.02 -0.95
N PRO A 116 -3.87 -37.24 0.36
CA PRO A 116 -2.86 -38.21 0.80
C PRO A 116 -3.33 -39.65 0.57
N LEU A 117 -2.54 -40.40 -0.20
CA LEU A 117 -2.72 -41.82 -0.52
C LEU A 117 -1.59 -42.62 0.13
N ALA A 118 -1.85 -43.15 1.33
CA ALA A 118 -0.83 -43.82 2.11
C ALA A 118 -0.78 -45.33 1.85
N LEU A 119 0.34 -45.83 1.36
CA LEU A 119 0.53 -47.27 1.18
C LEU A 119 0.69 -47.96 2.55
N PRO A 120 -0.06 -49.06 2.83
CA PRO A 120 0.00 -49.74 4.13
C PRO A 120 1.39 -50.29 4.52
N PHE A 121 2.27 -50.52 3.54
CA PHE A 121 3.66 -50.89 3.82
C PHE A 121 4.43 -49.75 4.50
N TYR A 122 4.36 -48.53 3.96
CA TYR A 122 5.09 -47.38 4.47
C TYR A 122 4.59 -46.92 5.84
N LEU A 123 3.28 -47.04 6.10
CA LEU A 123 2.71 -46.80 7.44
C LEU A 123 3.22 -47.80 8.50
N ARG A 124 3.66 -48.99 8.10
CA ARG A 124 4.29 -49.99 8.99
C ARG A 124 5.80 -49.81 9.08
N LEU A 125 6.42 -49.36 7.99
CA LEU A 125 7.86 -49.14 7.90
C LEU A 125 8.29 -47.99 8.82
N ASP A 126 7.63 -46.83 8.66
CA ASP A 126 7.85 -45.66 9.52
C ASP A 126 6.54 -44.92 9.74
N ARG A 127 5.84 -45.34 10.80
CA ARG A 127 4.58 -44.71 11.21
C ARG A 127 4.77 -43.27 11.67
N ALA A 128 5.92 -42.92 12.25
CA ALA A 128 6.16 -41.56 12.73
C ALA A 128 6.21 -40.60 11.54
N TYR A 129 6.97 -40.93 10.50
CA TYR A 129 7.07 -40.10 9.31
C TYR A 129 5.80 -40.12 8.44
N TYR A 130 5.44 -41.30 7.89
CA TYR A 130 4.34 -41.40 6.92
C TYR A 130 2.96 -41.26 7.55
N GLY A 131 2.82 -41.65 8.83
CA GLY A 131 1.58 -41.48 9.58
C GLY A 131 1.30 -40.00 9.89
N GLU A 132 2.31 -39.25 10.35
CA GLU A 132 2.21 -37.82 10.61
C GLU A 132 1.87 -37.04 9.32
N LEU A 133 2.55 -37.34 8.21
CA LEU A 133 2.25 -36.71 6.92
C LEU A 133 0.81 -36.97 6.48
N ARG A 134 0.33 -38.22 6.57
CA ARG A 134 -1.05 -38.55 6.23
C ARG A 134 -2.04 -37.76 7.08
N GLU A 135 -1.81 -37.67 8.39
CA GLU A 135 -2.69 -36.95 9.32
C GLU A 135 -2.70 -35.44 9.06
N LYS A 136 -1.53 -34.82 8.88
CA LYS A 136 -1.41 -33.39 8.58
C LYS A 136 -2.00 -33.03 7.22
N LEU A 137 -1.75 -33.83 6.19
CA LEU A 137 -2.34 -33.64 4.85
C LEU A 137 -3.87 -33.82 4.87
N ALA A 138 -4.38 -34.81 5.61
CA ALA A 138 -5.82 -35.02 5.76
C ALA A 138 -6.51 -33.92 6.60
N ALA A 139 -5.80 -33.33 7.57
CA ALA A 139 -6.30 -32.18 8.33
C ALA A 139 -6.38 -30.91 7.46
N SER A 140 -5.39 -30.69 6.59
CA SER A 140 -5.40 -29.60 5.60
C SER A 140 -6.57 -29.72 4.62
N ALA A 141 -6.93 -30.95 4.23
CA ALA A 141 -8.08 -31.25 3.36
C ALA A 141 -9.46 -30.94 3.98
N ARG A 142 -9.56 -30.77 5.30
CA ARG A 142 -10.81 -30.37 6.00
C ARG A 142 -10.97 -28.86 6.14
N PHE A 143 -9.94 -28.08 5.81
CA PHE A 143 -10.01 -26.63 5.82
C PHE A 143 -10.37 -26.15 4.41
N ASP A 144 -11.67 -26.08 4.13
CA ASP A 144 -12.17 -25.32 2.98
C ASP A 144 -12.00 -23.82 3.27
N PHE A 145 -10.75 -23.39 3.29
CA PHE A 145 -10.36 -22.01 3.59
C PHE A 145 -11.03 -21.06 2.60
N TRP A 146 -10.98 -21.39 1.31
CA TRP A 146 -11.44 -20.50 0.25
C TRP A 146 -12.95 -20.28 0.28
N SER A 147 -13.77 -21.31 0.55
CA SER A 147 -15.21 -21.08 0.71
C SER A 147 -15.58 -20.28 1.95
N ARG A 148 -14.73 -20.30 2.98
CA ARG A 148 -14.93 -19.51 4.22
C ARG A 148 -14.38 -18.09 4.09
N ALA A 149 -13.34 -17.89 3.29
CA ALA A 149 -12.63 -16.62 3.13
C ALA A 149 -13.28 -15.71 2.08
N VAL A 150 -13.82 -16.29 1.01
CA VAL A 150 -14.60 -15.57 0.00
C VAL A 150 -16.04 -15.45 0.50
N HIS A 151 -16.44 -14.24 0.86
CA HIS A 151 -17.80 -13.95 1.26
C HIS A 151 -18.26 -12.62 0.67
N PRO A 152 -19.58 -12.40 0.56
CA PRO A 152 -20.09 -11.16 0.00
C PRO A 152 -19.73 -9.99 0.94
N ARG A 153 -19.26 -8.89 0.36
CA ARG A 153 -18.72 -7.72 1.07
C ARG A 153 -19.81 -6.65 1.26
N PHE A 154 -19.64 -5.83 2.30
CA PHE A 154 -20.50 -4.71 2.69
C PHE A 154 -21.97 -5.09 2.91
N ARG A 155 -22.23 -6.27 3.51
CA ARG A 155 -23.60 -6.71 3.84
C ARG A 155 -24.23 -5.89 4.96
N GLU A 156 -23.45 -5.56 5.97
CA GLU A 156 -23.89 -4.78 7.12
C GLU A 156 -23.73 -3.28 6.87
N ALA A 157 -24.48 -2.45 7.60
CA ALA A 157 -24.38 -0.98 7.49
C ALA A 157 -23.01 -0.46 7.96
N ALA A 158 -22.44 -1.05 9.01
CA ALA A 158 -21.10 -0.75 9.50
C ALA A 158 -20.10 -1.79 8.95
N PRO A 159 -19.20 -1.42 8.02
CA PRO A 159 -18.22 -2.36 7.48
C PRO A 159 -17.10 -2.67 8.46
N ARG A 160 -16.52 -3.87 8.33
CA ARG A 160 -15.33 -4.31 9.07
C ARG A 160 -14.09 -3.99 8.25
N VAL A 161 -13.17 -3.22 8.81
CA VAL A 161 -12.05 -2.66 8.05
C VAL A 161 -10.72 -3.31 8.46
N LEU A 162 -9.99 -3.83 7.48
CA LEU A 162 -8.61 -4.28 7.71
C LEU A 162 -7.62 -3.19 7.29
N LEU A 163 -6.81 -2.72 8.21
CA LEU A 163 -5.83 -1.68 7.98
C LEU A 163 -4.47 -2.33 7.70
N LEU A 164 -3.83 -1.92 6.60
CA LEU A 164 -2.53 -2.45 6.17
C LEU A 164 -1.50 -1.34 6.15
N THR A 165 -0.31 -1.61 6.68
CA THR A 165 0.81 -0.67 6.57
C THR A 165 2.17 -1.36 6.68
N SER A 166 3.24 -0.70 6.20
CA SER A 166 4.63 -1.02 6.56
C SER A 166 5.27 0.02 7.49
N LYS A 167 4.61 1.16 7.73
CA LYS A 167 5.05 2.20 8.68
C LYS A 167 3.86 2.80 9.41
N TYR A 168 4.05 3.18 10.67
CA TYR A 168 2.97 3.72 11.49
C TYR A 168 2.58 5.19 11.16
N PHE A 169 2.93 5.69 9.97
CA PHE A 169 2.65 7.08 9.59
C PHE A 169 1.16 7.25 9.23
N LEU A 170 0.47 8.18 9.90
CA LEU A 170 -0.95 8.53 9.72
C LEU A 170 -1.97 7.41 10.01
N MET A 171 -1.53 6.27 10.51
CA MET A 171 -2.44 5.18 10.89
C MET A 171 -3.24 5.51 12.15
N GLY A 172 -2.70 6.33 13.05
CA GLY A 172 -3.40 6.73 14.28
C GLY A 172 -4.68 7.52 14.00
N GLU A 173 -4.65 8.40 13.00
CA GLU A 173 -5.79 9.19 12.55
C GLU A 173 -6.88 8.31 11.92
N LEU A 174 -6.48 7.33 11.12
CA LEU A 174 -7.39 6.36 10.50
C LEU A 174 -8.04 5.43 11.55
N GLU A 175 -7.24 4.93 12.50
CA GLU A 175 -7.74 4.17 13.66
C GLU A 175 -8.69 5.02 14.53
N GLY A 176 -8.35 6.29 14.76
CA GLY A 176 -9.18 7.26 15.45
C GLY A 176 -10.54 7.46 14.77
N ALA A 177 -10.54 7.62 13.45
CA ALA A 177 -11.76 7.72 12.66
C ALA A 177 -12.60 6.44 12.74
N CYS A 178 -11.99 5.24 12.65
CA CYS A 178 -12.70 3.98 12.86
C CYS A 178 -13.39 3.93 14.22
N ARG A 179 -12.68 4.30 15.31
CA ARG A 179 -13.24 4.32 16.67
C ARG A 179 -14.44 5.26 16.78
N LYS A 180 -14.32 6.48 16.27
CA LYS A 180 -15.38 7.50 16.34
C LYS A 180 -16.61 7.16 15.51
N LEU A 181 -16.41 6.47 14.39
CA LEU A 181 -17.49 5.94 13.55
C LEU A 181 -18.09 4.63 14.07
N GLY A 182 -17.55 4.05 15.16
CA GLY A 182 -18.00 2.76 15.68
C GLY A 182 -17.69 1.58 14.76
N LEU A 183 -16.69 1.70 13.88
CA LEU A 183 -16.29 0.66 12.95
C LEU A 183 -15.37 -0.35 13.62
N ALA A 184 -15.68 -1.63 13.45
CA ALA A 184 -14.75 -2.69 13.82
C ALA A 184 -13.55 -2.64 12.86
N TYR A 185 -12.34 -2.62 13.41
CA TYR A 185 -11.12 -2.62 12.60
C TYR A 185 -10.02 -3.51 13.21
N LYS A 186 -9.08 -3.95 12.37
CA LYS A 186 -7.82 -4.59 12.76
C LYS A 186 -6.66 -3.98 11.98
N LEU A 187 -5.50 -3.80 12.61
CA LEU A 187 -4.28 -3.34 11.96
C LEU A 187 -3.31 -4.50 11.77
N ILE A 188 -2.78 -4.66 10.56
CA ILE A 188 -1.70 -5.58 10.22
C ILE A 188 -0.52 -4.76 9.69
N THR A 189 0.67 -5.03 10.24
CA THR A 189 1.90 -4.32 9.87
C THR A 189 2.88 -5.28 9.20
N LEU A 190 3.29 -4.94 7.97
CA LEU A 190 4.36 -5.61 7.24
C LEU A 190 5.72 -5.08 7.73
N LYS A 191 6.59 -5.98 8.22
CA LYS A 191 7.98 -5.63 8.55
C LYS A 191 8.92 -6.06 7.41
N ASP A 192 10.09 -5.45 7.34
CA ASP A 192 10.96 -5.51 6.15
C ASP A 192 11.73 -6.85 5.94
N ASP A 193 11.76 -7.77 6.91
CA ASP A 193 12.49 -9.04 6.79
C ASP A 193 11.64 -10.19 6.21
N THR A 194 12.30 -11.24 5.68
CA THR A 194 11.64 -12.36 4.99
C THR A 194 10.73 -13.18 5.90
N LEU A 195 11.14 -13.40 7.15
CA LEU A 195 10.32 -14.09 8.17
C LEU A 195 9.04 -13.29 8.46
N ALA A 196 9.12 -11.97 8.47
CA ALA A 196 7.97 -11.09 8.64
C ALA A 196 7.01 -11.08 7.46
N ARG A 197 7.45 -11.44 6.24
CA ARG A 197 6.54 -11.59 5.08
C ARG A 197 5.65 -12.82 5.23
N GLU A 198 6.20 -13.95 5.66
CA GLU A 198 5.43 -15.17 5.92
C GLU A 198 4.45 -14.96 7.09
N ASP A 199 4.92 -14.34 8.18
CA ASP A 199 4.10 -13.95 9.33
C ASP A 199 2.97 -12.98 8.93
N PHE A 200 3.26 -11.99 8.05
CA PHE A 200 2.25 -11.07 7.54
C PHE A 200 1.14 -11.78 6.75
N VAL A 201 1.51 -12.70 5.85
CA VAL A 201 0.52 -13.48 5.08
C VAL A 201 -0.31 -14.36 6.02
N GLN A 202 0.31 -15.00 7.02
CA GLN A 202 -0.40 -15.78 8.01
C GLN A 202 -1.42 -14.93 8.79
N GLN A 203 -1.00 -13.77 9.30
CA GLN A 203 -1.87 -12.84 10.02
C GLN A 203 -3.02 -12.32 9.15
N LEU A 204 -2.75 -12.03 7.88
CA LEU A 204 -3.77 -11.64 6.91
C LEU A 204 -4.81 -12.73 6.73
N LEU A 205 -4.39 -13.97 6.45
CA LEU A 205 -5.31 -15.10 6.24
C LEU A 205 -6.13 -15.41 7.51
N GLU A 206 -5.50 -15.35 8.68
CA GLU A 206 -6.18 -15.50 9.96
C GLU A 206 -7.22 -14.39 10.19
N ALA A 207 -6.86 -13.13 9.89
CA ALA A 207 -7.79 -12.01 9.97
C ALA A 207 -8.95 -12.18 8.99
N VAL A 208 -8.72 -12.66 7.77
CA VAL A 208 -9.79 -12.87 6.80
C VAL A 208 -10.83 -13.88 7.31
N VAL A 209 -10.38 -14.98 7.92
CA VAL A 209 -11.30 -16.03 8.41
C VAL A 209 -11.97 -15.63 9.73
N SER A 210 -11.21 -15.09 10.68
CA SER A 210 -11.70 -14.77 12.02
C SER A 210 -12.44 -13.44 12.09
N PHE A 211 -11.90 -12.43 11.38
CA PHE A 211 -12.39 -11.06 11.40
C PHE A 211 -13.25 -10.72 10.20
N LYS A 212 -13.27 -11.50 9.11
CA LYS A 212 -14.21 -11.33 7.98
C LYS A 212 -14.34 -9.86 7.52
N PRO A 213 -13.23 -9.20 7.12
CA PRO A 213 -13.26 -7.80 6.72
C PRO A 213 -14.06 -7.59 5.44
N ASP A 214 -14.68 -6.42 5.29
CA ASP A 214 -15.35 -6.00 4.06
C ASP A 214 -14.38 -5.38 3.05
N CYS A 215 -13.31 -4.74 3.54
CA CYS A 215 -12.24 -4.21 2.72
C CYS A 215 -10.91 -4.09 3.48
N CYS A 216 -9.84 -3.93 2.71
CA CYS A 216 -8.54 -3.47 3.19
C CYS A 216 -8.39 -1.97 2.92
N ILE A 217 -7.73 -1.23 3.81
CA ILE A 217 -7.32 0.16 3.59
C ILE A 217 -5.81 0.29 3.84
N THR A 218 -5.12 0.95 2.92
CA THR A 218 -3.72 1.37 3.05
C THR A 218 -3.57 2.85 2.73
N LEU A 219 -2.61 3.51 3.40
CA LEU A 219 -2.20 4.88 3.08
C LEU A 219 -0.96 4.87 2.18
N ASN A 220 -0.96 5.67 1.11
CA ASN A 220 0.15 5.78 0.17
C ASN A 220 0.65 4.41 -0.37
N HIS A 221 -0.27 3.46 -0.52
CA HIS A 221 0.04 2.08 -0.95
C HIS A 221 1.07 1.35 -0.07
N MET A 222 1.26 1.80 1.17
CA MET A 222 2.22 1.22 2.10
C MET A 222 1.74 -0.12 2.66
N GLY A 223 2.64 -1.10 2.77
CA GLY A 223 2.26 -2.47 3.17
C GLY A 223 1.71 -3.32 2.02
N VAL A 224 1.72 -2.80 0.79
CA VAL A 224 1.62 -3.61 -0.44
C VAL A 224 3.02 -3.97 -0.90
N ASP A 225 3.20 -5.17 -1.45
CA ASP A 225 4.49 -5.62 -1.98
C ASP A 225 4.70 -5.17 -3.43
N VAL A 226 5.97 -4.95 -3.81
CA VAL A 226 6.37 -4.46 -5.13
C VAL A 226 6.07 -5.49 -6.22
N GLU A 227 6.17 -6.76 -5.87
CA GLU A 227 6.04 -7.91 -6.75
C GLU A 227 4.58 -8.25 -7.07
N GLY A 228 3.60 -7.76 -6.31
CA GLY A 228 2.16 -7.96 -6.53
C GLY A 228 1.56 -9.23 -5.91
N VAL A 229 2.29 -9.94 -5.04
CA VAL A 229 1.86 -11.15 -4.35
C VAL A 229 0.64 -10.89 -3.47
N LEU A 230 0.63 -9.80 -2.71
CA LEU A 230 -0.52 -9.39 -1.90
C LEU A 230 -1.71 -9.06 -2.79
N MET A 231 -1.48 -8.40 -3.93
CA MET A 231 -2.55 -8.02 -4.86
C MET A 231 -3.22 -9.26 -5.45
N ASP A 232 -2.43 -10.25 -5.86
CA ASP A 232 -2.92 -11.55 -6.33
C ASP A 232 -3.70 -12.29 -5.23
N LEU A 233 -3.21 -12.23 -3.99
CA LEU A 233 -3.88 -12.85 -2.84
C LEU A 233 -5.23 -12.19 -2.54
N LEU A 234 -5.28 -10.86 -2.47
CA LEU A 234 -6.51 -10.10 -2.24
C LEU A 234 -7.54 -10.34 -3.35
N ALA A 235 -7.09 -10.43 -4.60
CA ALA A 235 -7.96 -10.78 -5.73
C ALA A 235 -8.55 -12.19 -5.60
N ARG A 236 -7.76 -13.20 -5.21
CA ARG A 236 -8.26 -14.56 -4.94
C ARG A 236 -9.25 -14.60 -3.78
N LEU A 237 -9.02 -13.78 -2.75
CA LEU A 237 -9.92 -13.63 -1.60
C LEU A 237 -11.18 -12.81 -1.93
N GLN A 238 -11.25 -12.17 -3.11
CA GLN A 238 -12.29 -11.19 -3.44
C GLN A 238 -12.43 -10.13 -2.34
N LEU A 239 -11.29 -9.69 -1.79
CA LEU A 239 -11.20 -8.73 -0.71
C LEU A 239 -10.69 -7.40 -1.28
N PRO A 240 -11.55 -6.38 -1.41
CA PRO A 240 -11.18 -5.16 -2.10
C PRO A 240 -10.21 -4.31 -1.26
N LEU A 241 -9.26 -3.68 -1.95
CA LEU A 241 -8.26 -2.76 -1.39
C LEU A 241 -8.61 -1.31 -1.74
N ALA A 242 -8.73 -0.46 -0.72
CA ALA A 242 -8.70 0.99 -0.87
C ALA A 242 -7.28 1.49 -0.62
N SER A 243 -6.66 2.07 -1.64
CA SER A 243 -5.37 2.77 -1.49
C SER A 243 -5.61 4.27 -1.44
N TRP A 244 -5.52 4.84 -0.24
CA TRP A 244 -5.73 6.26 -0.01
C TRP A 244 -4.40 7.02 0.01
N PHE A 245 -4.20 7.85 -1.00
CA PHE A 245 -3.02 8.69 -1.13
C PHE A 245 -3.20 10.01 -0.40
N VAL A 246 -2.19 10.35 0.39
CA VAL A 246 -1.99 11.65 1.06
C VAL A 246 -0.69 12.33 0.59
N ASP A 247 0.01 11.69 -0.36
CA ASP A 247 1.11 12.24 -1.17
C ASP A 247 0.86 11.94 -2.66
N ASN A 248 1.70 12.39 -3.59
CA ASN A 248 1.43 12.22 -5.01
C ASN A 248 1.55 10.73 -5.42
N PRO A 249 0.46 10.11 -5.91
CA PRO A 249 0.43 8.71 -6.30
C PRO A 249 1.42 8.36 -7.41
N HIS A 250 1.76 9.28 -8.31
CA HIS A 250 2.75 9.05 -9.36
C HIS A 250 4.16 8.82 -8.81
N LEU A 251 4.50 9.37 -7.64
CA LEU A 251 5.81 9.12 -7.02
C LEU A 251 5.88 7.77 -6.30
N ILE A 252 4.73 7.10 -6.13
CA ILE A 252 4.60 5.89 -5.32
C ILE A 252 4.28 4.69 -6.21
N ILE A 253 3.23 4.78 -7.04
CA ILE A 253 2.68 3.64 -7.79
C ILE A 253 3.69 3.05 -8.78
N HIS A 254 4.58 3.85 -9.35
CA HIS A 254 5.60 3.36 -10.29
C HIS A 254 6.67 2.47 -9.64
N LEU A 255 6.74 2.45 -8.30
CA LEU A 255 7.59 1.50 -7.57
C LEU A 255 7.01 0.07 -7.61
N TYR A 256 5.78 -0.11 -8.06
CA TYR A 256 5.06 -1.39 -8.00
C TYR A 256 4.85 -1.97 -9.41
N SER A 257 5.29 -3.21 -9.60
CA SER A 257 5.27 -3.87 -10.91
C SER A 257 3.89 -4.42 -11.31
N ARG A 258 3.08 -4.83 -10.33
CA ARG A 258 1.77 -5.49 -10.52
C ARG A 258 0.73 -5.00 -9.52
N CYS A 259 0.42 -3.70 -9.57
CA CYS A 259 -0.52 -3.04 -8.65
C CYS A 259 -1.93 -2.80 -9.24
N VAL A 260 -2.11 -2.95 -10.56
CA VAL A 260 -3.43 -2.78 -11.21
C VAL A 260 -4.27 -4.03 -10.99
N SER A 261 -5.44 -3.87 -10.37
CA SER A 261 -6.37 -4.95 -10.08
C SER A 261 -7.81 -4.42 -10.03
N PRO A 262 -8.81 -5.18 -10.53
CA PRO A 262 -10.22 -4.80 -10.40
C PRO A 262 -10.67 -4.74 -8.94
N TRP A 263 -9.97 -5.43 -8.04
CA TRP A 263 -10.20 -5.40 -6.60
C TRP A 263 -9.51 -4.22 -5.90
N THR A 264 -9.05 -3.21 -6.65
CA THR A 264 -8.35 -2.04 -6.09
C THR A 264 -9.01 -0.74 -6.51
N ALA A 265 -9.31 0.10 -5.52
CA ALA A 265 -9.75 1.47 -5.72
C ALA A 265 -8.70 2.44 -5.17
N LEU A 266 -8.34 3.44 -5.97
CA LEU A 266 -7.42 4.50 -5.59
C LEU A 266 -8.20 5.75 -5.17
N PHE A 267 -7.76 6.38 -4.08
CA PHE A 267 -8.29 7.65 -3.61
C PHE A 267 -7.16 8.67 -3.58
N THR A 268 -7.24 9.70 -4.43
CA THR A 268 -6.22 10.75 -4.56
C THR A 268 -6.72 12.05 -3.98
N TRP A 269 -5.87 12.72 -3.19
CA TRP A 269 -6.15 14.03 -2.60
C TRP A 269 -6.05 15.19 -3.60
N ASP A 270 -5.52 14.93 -4.79
CA ASP A 270 -5.48 15.88 -5.90
C ASP A 270 -6.24 15.29 -7.09
N ALA A 271 -7.31 15.98 -7.52
CA ALA A 271 -8.17 15.57 -8.62
C ALA A 271 -7.42 15.53 -9.97
N ASP A 272 -6.32 16.28 -10.08
CA ASP A 272 -5.48 16.35 -11.28
C ASP A 272 -4.84 15.00 -11.63
N ASN A 273 -4.71 14.09 -10.64
CA ASN A 273 -4.14 12.75 -10.84
C ASN A 273 -5.15 11.72 -11.39
N ILE A 274 -6.46 12.03 -11.41
CA ILE A 274 -7.48 11.00 -11.69
C ILE A 274 -7.34 10.46 -13.11
N GLU A 275 -7.22 11.35 -14.09
CA GLU A 275 -7.18 10.95 -15.51
C GLU A 275 -5.89 10.18 -15.83
N SER A 276 -4.75 10.63 -15.31
CA SER A 276 -3.46 9.95 -15.50
C SER A 276 -3.47 8.57 -14.86
N LEU A 277 -4.02 8.41 -13.65
CA LEU A 277 -4.14 7.10 -12.98
C LEU A 277 -5.12 6.15 -13.69
N ARG A 278 -6.20 6.67 -14.28
CA ARG A 278 -7.09 5.83 -15.10
C ARG A 278 -6.39 5.36 -16.37
N ARG A 279 -5.59 6.22 -17.01
CA ARG A 279 -4.78 5.87 -18.18
C ARG A 279 -3.73 4.80 -17.88
N THR A 280 -3.28 4.62 -16.64
CA THR A 280 -2.39 3.50 -16.27
C THR A 280 -3.12 2.17 -16.06
N GLY A 281 -4.45 2.14 -16.15
CA GLY A 281 -5.26 0.92 -16.10
C GLY A 281 -6.11 0.75 -14.84
N PHE A 282 -6.03 1.66 -13.87
CA PHE A 282 -6.92 1.60 -12.71
C PHE A 282 -8.35 1.99 -13.09
N GLU A 283 -9.29 1.04 -12.93
CA GLU A 283 -10.70 1.27 -13.23
C GLU A 283 -11.37 2.21 -12.22
N HIS A 284 -10.98 2.09 -10.94
CA HIS A 284 -11.61 2.80 -9.84
C HIS A 284 -10.63 3.83 -9.24
N VAL A 285 -10.78 5.09 -9.67
CA VAL A 285 -9.98 6.22 -9.15
C VAL A 285 -10.92 7.35 -8.76
N PHE A 286 -10.81 7.82 -7.51
CA PHE A 286 -11.68 8.82 -6.91
C PHE A 286 -10.90 9.98 -6.29
N TYR A 287 -11.50 11.16 -6.34
CA TYR A 287 -11.03 12.31 -5.56
C TYR A 287 -11.41 12.10 -4.09
N LEU A 288 -10.45 12.25 -3.18
CA LEU A 288 -10.68 12.26 -1.75
C LEU A 288 -9.68 13.22 -1.07
N PRO A 289 -10.11 14.45 -0.73
CA PRO A 289 -9.20 15.46 -0.18
C PRO A 289 -8.59 15.03 1.16
N LEU A 290 -7.55 15.74 1.58
CA LEU A 290 -6.95 15.54 2.90
C LEU A 290 -7.97 15.82 4.02
N GLY A 291 -7.70 15.31 5.21
CA GLY A 291 -8.53 15.51 6.40
C GLY A 291 -7.67 15.85 7.62
N THR A 292 -8.27 16.56 8.57
CA THR A 292 -7.63 16.88 9.86
C THR A 292 -8.16 15.97 10.96
N ASP A 293 -7.34 15.72 11.98
CA ASP A 293 -7.77 15.05 13.21
C ASP A 293 -8.11 16.11 14.27
N PRO A 294 -9.40 16.32 14.58
CA PRO A 294 -9.81 17.35 15.52
C PRO A 294 -9.45 17.03 16.98
N ASP A 295 -9.08 15.79 17.30
CA ASP A 295 -8.59 15.45 18.65
C ASP A 295 -7.14 15.90 18.83
N ARG A 296 -6.41 16.07 17.72
CA ARG A 296 -5.04 16.54 17.70
C ARG A 296 -4.97 18.04 17.47
N PHE A 297 -5.63 18.52 16.42
CA PHE A 297 -5.67 19.93 16.07
C PHE A 297 -6.95 20.55 16.62
N HIS A 298 -6.85 21.04 17.85
CA HIS A 298 -7.91 21.82 18.50
C HIS A 298 -7.30 22.97 19.29
N PRO A 299 -8.08 24.03 19.58
CA PRO A 299 -7.63 25.09 20.49
C PRO A 299 -7.27 24.48 21.84
N SER A 300 -6.01 24.64 22.23
CA SER A 300 -5.44 24.05 23.45
C SER A 300 -5.01 25.11 24.46
N ARG A 301 -4.72 26.34 23.99
CA ARG A 301 -4.09 27.41 24.79
C ARG A 301 -2.85 26.95 25.55
N ALA A 302 -2.15 25.93 25.04
CA ALA A 302 -0.95 25.40 25.66
C ALA A 302 0.12 26.50 25.77
N ALA A 303 0.82 26.53 26.90
CA ALA A 303 2.00 27.38 27.05
C ALA A 303 3.11 26.86 26.14
N VAL A 304 3.61 27.72 25.26
CA VAL A 304 4.73 27.41 24.35
C VAL A 304 5.92 28.32 24.66
N PRO A 305 7.15 27.94 24.26
CA PRO A 305 8.30 28.82 24.37
C PRO A 305 8.07 30.17 23.69
N ASP A 306 8.53 31.27 24.28
CA ASP A 306 8.36 32.61 23.70
C ASP A 306 8.95 32.73 22.28
N ALA A 307 9.98 31.93 21.98
CA ALA A 307 10.58 31.83 20.66
C ALA A 307 9.61 31.37 19.56
N TRP A 308 8.49 30.72 19.91
CA TRP A 308 7.48 30.25 18.97
C TRP A 308 6.43 31.32 18.63
N LYS A 309 6.30 32.36 19.45
CA LYS A 309 5.33 33.44 19.24
C LYS A 309 5.77 34.35 18.11
N ALA A 310 4.87 34.65 17.17
CA ALA A 310 5.15 35.48 16.01
C ALA A 310 3.93 36.24 15.50
N ASP A 311 4.15 37.37 14.85
CA ASP A 311 3.11 38.03 14.06
C ASP A 311 2.80 37.22 12.80
N ILE A 312 3.84 36.79 12.10
CA ILE A 312 3.72 35.91 10.93
C ILE A 312 4.67 34.72 11.11
N SER A 313 4.17 33.51 10.91
CA SER A 313 5.00 32.30 10.83
C SER A 313 4.83 31.58 9.49
N PHE A 314 5.88 30.86 9.09
CA PHE A 314 5.85 29.94 7.95
C PHE A 314 6.49 28.62 8.35
N VAL A 315 5.75 27.52 8.23
CA VAL A 315 6.24 26.17 8.53
C VAL A 315 6.46 25.43 7.22
N GLY A 316 7.71 25.09 6.88
CA GLY A 316 7.98 24.34 5.65
C GLY A 316 9.45 24.03 5.40
N ASN A 317 9.70 23.02 4.58
CA ASN A 317 11.06 22.69 4.12
C ASN A 317 11.51 23.65 3.01
N SER A 318 12.76 24.09 3.04
CA SER A 318 13.41 24.94 2.04
C SER A 318 13.59 24.26 0.68
N MET A 319 13.46 22.94 0.64
CA MET A 319 13.75 22.05 -0.49
C MET A 319 15.20 22.10 -0.99
N LEU A 320 16.07 22.94 -0.42
CA LEU A 320 17.45 23.11 -0.86
C LEU A 320 18.23 21.78 -0.85
N TYR A 321 18.22 21.10 0.30
CA TYR A 321 18.92 19.83 0.46
C TYR A 321 18.27 18.69 -0.31
N LYS A 322 16.93 18.69 -0.43
CA LYS A 322 16.19 17.68 -1.20
C LYS A 322 16.51 17.76 -2.68
N VAL A 323 16.51 18.96 -3.26
CA VAL A 323 16.91 19.17 -4.66
C VAL A 323 18.37 18.80 -4.86
N GLY A 324 19.28 19.30 -4.01
CA GLY A 324 20.70 18.99 -4.10
C GLY A 324 20.99 17.49 -3.99
N GLY A 325 20.33 16.80 -3.06
CA GLY A 325 20.42 15.35 -2.90
C GLY A 325 19.88 14.59 -4.11
N ARG A 326 18.74 15.02 -4.67
CA ARG A 326 18.15 14.38 -5.86
C ARG A 326 19.04 14.52 -7.08
N LEU A 327 19.59 15.71 -7.34
CA LEU A 327 20.53 15.94 -8.44
C LEU A 327 21.83 15.14 -8.27
N LYS A 328 22.37 15.07 -7.04
CA LYS A 328 23.58 14.30 -6.74
C LYS A 328 23.38 12.79 -6.95
N ASN A 329 22.26 12.25 -6.47
CA ASN A 329 22.01 10.81 -6.51
C ASN A 329 21.46 10.33 -7.86
N GLY A 330 20.73 11.19 -8.58
CA GLY A 330 20.12 10.84 -9.87
C GLY A 330 21.11 10.67 -11.03
N ARG A 331 22.36 11.14 -10.87
CA ARG A 331 23.44 11.01 -11.88
C ARG A 331 23.00 11.39 -13.31
N PHE A 332 22.23 12.46 -13.44
CA PHE A 332 21.67 12.88 -14.72
C PHE A 332 22.77 13.32 -15.72
N PRO A 333 22.59 13.05 -17.03
CA PRO A 333 23.51 13.50 -18.07
C PRO A 333 23.60 15.03 -18.12
N ARG A 334 24.72 15.54 -18.62
CA ARG A 334 25.03 16.99 -18.64
C ARG A 334 23.97 17.79 -19.39
N GLU A 335 23.41 17.22 -20.44
CA GLU A 335 22.36 17.76 -21.30
C GLU A 335 21.05 18.01 -20.55
N LEU A 336 20.78 17.27 -19.47
CA LEU A 336 19.64 17.52 -18.58
C LEU A 336 20.02 18.51 -17.46
N LEU A 337 21.25 18.47 -16.98
CA LEU A 337 21.71 19.34 -15.89
C LEU A 337 21.89 20.81 -16.31
N LEU A 338 22.35 21.07 -17.53
CA LEU A 338 22.59 22.43 -18.03
C LEU A 338 21.30 23.28 -18.07
N PRO A 339 20.19 22.84 -18.71
CA PRO A 339 18.95 23.61 -18.75
C PRO A 339 18.11 23.48 -17.48
N PHE A 340 18.49 22.63 -16.52
CA PHE A 340 17.68 22.28 -15.35
C PHE A 340 17.06 23.48 -14.62
N ARG A 341 17.82 24.56 -14.44
CA ARG A 341 17.34 25.77 -13.74
C ARG A 341 16.26 26.50 -14.54
N GLU A 342 16.47 26.68 -15.83
CA GLU A 342 15.52 27.32 -16.75
C GLU A 342 14.24 26.49 -16.86
N VAL A 343 14.37 25.18 -17.07
CA VAL A 343 13.26 24.23 -17.12
C VAL A 343 12.45 24.26 -15.83
N SER A 344 13.11 24.25 -14.67
CA SER A 344 12.42 24.28 -13.38
C SER A 344 11.70 25.59 -13.11
N GLN A 345 12.27 26.72 -13.56
CA GLN A 345 11.63 28.04 -13.49
C GLN A 345 10.40 28.06 -14.40
N ALA A 346 10.53 27.66 -15.66
CA ALA A 346 9.40 27.60 -16.58
C ALA A 346 8.31 26.62 -16.11
N PHE A 347 8.66 25.49 -15.49
CA PHE A 347 7.67 24.57 -14.91
C PHE A 347 6.93 25.18 -13.71
N MET A 348 7.61 26.03 -12.92
CA MET A 348 7.01 26.76 -11.81
C MET A 348 5.89 27.70 -12.28
N ASP A 349 6.11 28.36 -13.42
CA ASP A 349 5.21 29.36 -14.01
C ASP A 349 4.14 28.73 -14.93
N SER A 350 4.32 27.47 -15.31
CA SER A 350 3.38 26.73 -16.16
C SER A 350 2.17 26.20 -15.38
N GLU A 351 1.04 26.05 -16.06
CA GLU A 351 -0.15 25.33 -15.55
C GLU A 351 -0.08 23.80 -15.82
N GLN A 352 0.94 23.31 -16.53
CA GLN A 352 1.10 21.88 -16.83
C GLN A 352 1.34 21.06 -15.56
N ARG A 353 0.57 20.00 -15.35
CA ARG A 353 0.64 19.15 -14.15
C ARG A 353 1.72 18.06 -14.24
N SER A 354 1.95 17.56 -15.44
CA SER A 354 2.93 16.52 -15.75
C SER A 354 4.24 17.16 -16.21
N VAL A 355 5.35 16.81 -15.57
CA VAL A 355 6.68 17.29 -15.99
C VAL A 355 7.03 16.72 -17.36
N ALA A 356 6.72 15.45 -17.62
CA ALA A 356 6.94 14.83 -18.93
C ALA A 356 6.19 15.57 -20.04
N ASP A 357 4.89 15.86 -19.86
CA ASP A 357 4.11 16.60 -20.86
C ASP A 357 4.60 18.05 -21.02
N PHE A 358 4.97 18.69 -19.92
CA PHE A 358 5.57 20.02 -19.95
C PHE A 358 6.87 20.04 -20.75
N LEU A 359 7.78 19.08 -20.51
CA LEU A 359 9.02 18.95 -21.26
C LEU A 359 8.72 18.71 -22.74
N ARG A 360 7.79 17.81 -23.06
CA ARG A 360 7.42 17.50 -24.45
C ARG A 360 6.93 18.73 -25.22
N LEU A 361 6.14 19.58 -24.57
CA LEU A 361 5.52 20.75 -25.18
C LEU A 361 6.44 21.98 -25.20
N SER A 362 7.17 22.22 -24.12
CA SER A 362 7.93 23.47 -23.92
C SER A 362 9.44 23.31 -24.09
N PHE A 363 9.98 22.10 -23.95
CA PHE A 363 11.41 21.79 -24.03
C PHE A 363 11.67 20.46 -24.78
N PRO A 364 11.26 20.33 -26.06
CA PRO A 364 11.28 19.05 -26.78
C PRO A 364 12.69 18.42 -26.88
N GLU A 365 13.74 19.23 -26.96
CA GLU A 365 15.13 18.73 -26.93
C GLU A 365 15.51 18.11 -25.59
N VAL A 366 15.04 18.71 -24.48
CA VAL A 366 15.24 18.17 -23.12
C VAL A 366 14.40 16.92 -22.94
N HIS A 367 13.17 16.91 -23.46
CA HIS A 367 12.28 15.74 -23.45
C HIS A 367 12.94 14.53 -24.12
N ALA A 368 13.54 14.68 -25.29
CA ALA A 368 14.23 13.60 -25.99
C ALA A 368 15.37 12.98 -25.15
N ARG A 369 16.08 13.80 -24.36
CA ARG A 369 17.14 13.32 -23.45
C ARG A 369 16.57 12.68 -22.18
N TYR A 370 15.46 13.19 -21.70
CA TYR A 370 14.71 12.61 -20.59
C TYR A 370 14.16 11.22 -20.96
N GLU A 371 13.61 11.05 -22.16
CA GLU A 371 13.12 9.75 -22.63
C GLU A 371 14.25 8.72 -22.77
N ALA A 372 15.46 9.19 -23.14
CA ALA A 372 16.66 8.36 -23.25
C ALA A 372 17.26 7.91 -21.89
N LEU A 373 16.67 8.29 -20.75
CA LEU A 373 17.06 7.77 -19.44
C LEU A 373 16.78 6.25 -19.36
N PRO A 374 17.59 5.49 -18.62
CA PRO A 374 17.66 4.03 -18.72
C PRO A 374 16.36 3.31 -18.31
N ASP A 375 15.63 3.87 -17.35
CA ASP A 375 14.43 3.27 -16.78
C ASP A 375 13.46 4.34 -16.26
N ASN A 376 12.27 3.89 -15.82
CA ASN A 376 11.24 4.76 -15.26
C ASN A 376 11.69 5.41 -13.95
N GLU A 377 12.54 4.76 -13.15
CA GLU A 377 12.99 5.31 -11.88
C GLU A 377 13.87 6.55 -12.10
N ALA A 378 14.80 6.48 -13.07
CA ALA A 378 15.63 7.61 -13.48
C ALA A 378 14.79 8.77 -14.01
N ARG A 379 13.77 8.48 -14.83
CA ARG A 379 12.82 9.49 -15.33
C ARG A 379 12.08 10.19 -14.18
N LEU A 380 11.47 9.43 -13.28
CA LEU A 380 10.76 9.96 -12.11
C LEU A 380 11.67 10.73 -11.17
N ALA A 381 12.92 10.30 -11.01
CA ALA A 381 13.90 11.03 -10.22
C ALA A 381 14.19 12.41 -10.82
N TYR A 382 14.24 12.53 -12.15
CA TYR A 382 14.44 13.80 -12.84
C TYR A 382 13.20 14.70 -12.72
N GLU A 383 12.01 14.15 -12.94
CA GLU A 383 10.75 14.88 -12.76
C GLU A 383 10.61 15.41 -11.33
N THR A 384 10.90 14.57 -10.34
CA THR A 384 10.93 14.94 -8.91
C THR A 384 11.90 16.10 -8.67
N ALA A 385 13.09 16.09 -9.30
CA ALA A 385 14.06 17.16 -9.17
C ALA A 385 13.49 18.50 -9.70
N ILE A 386 12.86 18.48 -10.88
CA ILE A 386 12.21 19.66 -11.48
C ILE A 386 11.09 20.17 -10.57
N THR A 387 10.18 19.30 -10.14
CA THR A 387 9.05 19.68 -9.27
C THR A 387 9.51 20.26 -7.93
N TRP A 388 10.53 19.67 -7.30
CA TRP A 388 11.08 20.18 -6.05
C TRP A 388 11.82 21.51 -6.23
N GLN A 389 12.54 21.69 -7.33
CA GLN A 389 13.21 22.96 -7.62
C GLN A 389 12.19 24.06 -7.96
N ALA A 390 11.15 23.76 -8.73
CA ALA A 390 10.03 24.68 -8.96
C ALA A 390 9.33 25.06 -7.65
N THR A 391 9.08 24.08 -6.77
CA THR A 391 8.53 24.33 -5.44
C THR A 391 9.43 25.22 -4.59
N ARG A 392 10.75 24.98 -4.63
CA ARG A 392 11.74 25.81 -3.94
C ARG A 392 11.66 27.27 -4.41
N LEU A 393 11.71 27.49 -5.71
CA LEU A 393 11.68 28.83 -6.31
C LEU A 393 10.40 29.59 -5.92
N TYR A 394 9.24 28.95 -6.06
CA TYR A 394 7.95 29.55 -5.74
C TYR A 394 7.86 29.93 -4.25
N ARG A 395 8.19 28.98 -3.38
CA ARG A 395 8.16 29.17 -1.93
C ARG A 395 9.12 30.26 -1.49
N ASN A 396 10.34 30.28 -2.01
CA ASN A 396 11.31 31.32 -1.70
C ASN A 396 10.80 32.69 -2.14
N GLY A 397 10.17 32.78 -3.32
CA GLY A 397 9.50 34.00 -3.77
C GLY A 397 8.42 34.48 -2.80
N CYS A 398 7.53 33.58 -2.38
CA CYS A 398 6.44 33.93 -1.45
C CYS A 398 6.99 34.38 -0.08
N VAL A 399 7.88 33.59 0.52
CA VAL A 399 8.44 33.89 1.85
C VAL A 399 9.33 35.15 1.82
N ARG A 400 10.05 35.41 0.73
CA ARG A 400 10.85 36.64 0.57
C ARG A 400 10.01 37.91 0.70
N ARG A 401 8.77 37.89 0.20
CA ARG A 401 7.83 39.01 0.30
C ARG A 401 7.32 39.27 1.72
N LEU A 402 7.50 38.31 2.63
CA LEU A 402 7.19 38.47 4.06
C LEU A 402 8.35 39.04 4.87
N LEU A 403 9.58 39.06 4.35
CA LEU A 403 10.76 39.47 5.12
C LEU A 403 10.66 40.86 5.78
N PRO A 404 10.01 41.88 5.19
CA PRO A 404 9.79 43.17 5.85
C PRO A 404 9.00 43.08 7.17
N PHE A 405 8.30 41.97 7.42
CA PHE A 405 7.54 41.71 8.64
C PHE A 405 8.29 40.81 9.65
N CYS A 406 9.57 40.53 9.41
CA CYS A 406 10.42 39.70 10.28
C CYS A 406 9.78 38.34 10.66
N PRO A 407 9.33 37.52 9.69
CA PRO A 407 8.53 36.33 9.95
C PRO A 407 9.34 35.26 10.69
N LEU A 408 8.64 34.39 11.43
CA LEU A 408 9.22 33.19 12.02
C LEU A 408 9.17 32.03 11.02
N ILE A 409 10.32 31.65 10.49
CA ILE A 409 10.46 30.51 9.57
C ILE A 409 10.84 29.26 10.37
N VAL A 410 9.96 28.26 10.32
CA VAL A 410 10.12 26.96 10.96
C VAL A 410 10.46 25.92 9.89
N GLY A 411 11.65 25.32 9.97
CA GLY A 411 12.06 24.35 8.95
C GLY A 411 13.53 23.94 9.03
N ASP A 412 14.06 23.46 7.90
CA ASP A 412 15.46 23.04 7.82
C ASP A 412 16.43 24.22 7.66
N ARG A 413 17.72 23.95 7.88
CA ARG A 413 18.80 24.94 7.81
C ARG A 413 18.98 25.60 6.45
N GLY A 414 18.39 25.06 5.39
CA GLY A 414 18.47 25.64 4.05
C GLY A 414 17.87 27.05 3.96
N TRP A 415 16.92 27.39 4.84
CA TRP A 415 16.37 28.74 4.94
C TRP A 415 17.40 29.81 5.32
N ARG A 416 18.36 29.44 6.19
CA ARG A 416 19.45 30.34 6.58
C ARG A 416 20.41 30.60 5.42
N ILE A 417 20.57 29.62 4.52
CA ILE A 417 21.40 29.78 3.32
C ILE A 417 20.69 30.65 2.29
N GLU A 418 19.40 30.41 2.08
CA GLU A 418 18.58 31.11 1.09
C GLU A 418 18.54 32.61 1.35
N PHE A 419 18.25 33.01 2.59
CA PHE A 419 18.03 34.42 2.93
C PHE A 419 19.24 35.11 3.57
N ARG A 420 20.43 34.49 3.56
CA ARG A 420 21.65 35.03 4.21
C ARG A 420 22.07 36.45 3.76
N ARG A 421 21.64 36.86 2.56
CA ARG A 421 22.00 38.16 1.96
C ARG A 421 20.82 39.14 1.92
N GLU A 422 19.67 38.75 2.44
CA GLU A 422 18.49 39.62 2.46
C GLU A 422 18.69 40.73 3.52
N PRO A 423 18.29 41.97 3.25
CA PRO A 423 18.47 43.08 4.19
C PRO A 423 17.61 42.91 5.45
N CYS A 424 16.39 42.38 5.29
CA CYS A 424 15.51 42.03 6.39
C CYS A 424 15.67 40.54 6.70
N GLN A 425 16.16 40.23 7.90
CA GLN A 425 16.36 38.85 8.33
C GLN A 425 15.12 38.30 9.05
N PRO A 426 14.66 37.08 8.73
CA PRO A 426 13.59 36.43 9.46
C PRO A 426 14.14 35.83 10.78
N ARG A 427 13.23 35.43 11.66
CA ARG A 427 13.55 34.53 12.78
C ARG A 427 13.54 33.09 12.29
N TYR A 428 14.43 32.27 12.83
CA TYR A 428 14.51 30.84 12.47
C TYR A 428 14.21 29.96 13.67
N LEU A 429 13.40 28.94 13.44
CA LEU A 429 13.18 27.82 14.35
C LEU A 429 13.44 26.51 13.59
N ASP A 430 14.02 25.52 14.27
CA ASP A 430 14.21 24.20 13.69
C ASP A 430 12.86 23.53 13.41
N ALA A 431 12.86 22.48 12.59
CA ALA A 431 11.64 21.77 12.21
C ALA A 431 10.91 21.21 13.43
N LEU A 432 9.60 21.47 13.50
CA LEU A 432 8.73 20.99 14.56
C LEU A 432 8.09 19.64 14.20
N SER A 433 7.86 18.82 15.23
CA SER A 433 7.10 17.58 15.16
C SER A 433 5.65 17.86 14.79
N TYR A 434 5.19 17.22 13.71
CA TYR A 434 3.81 17.30 13.27
C TYR A 434 2.81 16.89 14.37
N TYR A 435 3.13 15.83 15.11
CA TYR A 435 2.19 15.26 16.08
C TYR A 435 2.23 15.93 17.45
N ALA A 436 3.40 16.39 17.89
CA ALA A 436 3.63 16.83 19.27
C ALA A 436 3.69 18.37 19.42
N GLU A 437 4.08 19.09 18.38
CA GLU A 437 4.46 20.51 18.50
C GLU A 437 3.59 21.42 17.63
N LEU A 438 3.30 21.03 16.38
CA LEU A 438 2.51 21.87 15.47
C LEU A 438 1.11 22.25 16.00
N PRO A 439 0.34 21.36 16.66
CA PRO A 439 -0.98 21.72 17.16
C PRO A 439 -0.96 22.91 18.10
N ALA A 440 -0.02 22.92 19.05
CA ALA A 440 0.16 24.04 19.97
C ALA A 440 0.77 25.26 19.26
N PHE A 441 1.72 25.06 18.34
CA PHE A 441 2.42 26.15 17.65
C PHE A 441 1.49 27.09 16.87
N TYR A 442 0.53 26.55 16.12
CA TYR A 442 -0.29 27.34 15.19
C TYR A 442 -1.11 28.45 15.87
N GLU A 443 -1.53 28.25 17.12
CA GLU A 443 -2.28 29.23 17.92
C GLU A 443 -1.46 30.48 18.27
N HIS A 444 -0.13 30.40 18.22
CA HIS A 444 0.78 31.46 18.66
C HIS A 444 1.34 32.32 17.52
N SER A 445 0.70 32.25 16.35
CA SER A 445 0.95 33.15 15.22
C SER A 445 -0.30 33.96 14.88
N ALA A 446 -0.16 35.27 14.69
CA ALA A 446 -1.30 36.07 14.23
C ALA A 446 -1.70 35.72 12.78
N ILE A 447 -0.72 35.38 11.95
CA ILE A 447 -0.89 34.82 10.60
C ILE A 447 0.00 33.59 10.45
N ASN A 448 -0.61 32.43 10.23
CA ASN A 448 0.10 31.26 9.73
C ASN A 448 0.13 31.34 8.20
N PHE A 449 1.27 31.70 7.63
CA PHE A 449 1.42 31.80 6.19
C PHE A 449 1.61 30.42 5.57
N ASN A 450 0.92 30.18 4.46
CA ASN A 450 1.01 28.95 3.68
C ASN A 450 1.24 29.27 2.20
N CYS A 451 2.00 28.41 1.54
CA CYS A 451 2.06 28.37 0.08
C CYS A 451 2.20 26.89 -0.35
N THR A 452 1.40 26.44 -1.31
CA THR A 452 1.43 25.04 -1.72
C THR A 452 2.70 24.67 -2.50
N SER A 453 2.93 23.36 -2.67
CA SER A 453 4.01 22.86 -3.51
C SER A 453 3.59 22.89 -4.98
N LYS A 454 4.53 23.12 -5.89
CA LYS A 454 4.31 22.99 -7.33
C LYS A 454 4.10 21.53 -7.80
N GLN A 455 4.13 20.57 -6.88
CA GLN A 455 3.64 19.20 -7.07
C GLN A 455 2.10 19.13 -7.16
N MET A 456 1.39 20.16 -6.69
CA MET A 456 -0.06 20.22 -6.55
C MET A 456 -0.61 21.56 -7.05
N LYS A 457 -0.71 21.69 -8.37
CA LYS A 457 -1.11 22.96 -8.99
C LYS A 457 -2.60 23.25 -8.76
N GLY A 458 -3.43 22.21 -8.79
CA GLY A 458 -4.87 22.30 -8.54
C GLY A 458 -5.28 22.17 -7.06
N ALA A 459 -4.54 21.42 -6.25
CA ALA A 459 -4.94 21.02 -4.90
C ALA A 459 -4.35 21.85 -3.76
N VAL A 460 -4.98 21.75 -2.58
CA VAL A 460 -4.53 22.38 -1.33
C VAL A 460 -3.72 21.41 -0.47
N ASN A 461 -2.85 21.95 0.41
CA ASN A 461 -2.06 21.13 1.33
C ASN A 461 -2.71 21.02 2.72
N GLN A 462 -2.14 20.17 3.58
CA GLN A 462 -2.65 19.87 4.91
C GLN A 462 -2.90 21.11 5.80
N ARG A 463 -2.13 22.20 5.65
CA ARG A 463 -2.22 23.40 6.52
C ARG A 463 -3.56 24.11 6.39
N VAL A 464 -4.22 23.98 5.24
CA VAL A 464 -5.55 24.54 5.00
C VAL A 464 -6.61 23.88 5.91
N PHE A 465 -6.36 22.68 6.43
CA PHE A 465 -7.25 21.99 7.35
C PHE A 465 -6.78 22.11 8.80
N ASP A 466 -5.51 21.82 9.08
CA ASP A 466 -5.00 21.74 10.46
C ASP A 466 -4.95 23.10 11.18
N VAL A 467 -4.57 24.17 10.47
CA VAL A 467 -4.44 25.50 11.08
C VAL A 467 -5.82 26.02 11.52
N PRO A 468 -6.88 25.98 10.68
CA PRO A 468 -8.23 26.29 11.14
C PRO A 468 -8.74 25.37 12.25
N ALA A 469 -8.47 24.05 12.19
CA ALA A 469 -8.90 23.11 13.23
C ALA A 469 -8.35 23.48 14.62
N ALA A 470 -7.07 23.86 14.66
CA ALA A 470 -6.39 24.41 15.85
C ALA A 470 -6.95 25.78 16.30
N GLY A 471 -7.86 26.40 15.53
CA GLY A 471 -8.48 27.69 15.84
C GLY A 471 -7.66 28.90 15.40
N ALA A 472 -6.69 28.70 14.51
CA ALA A 472 -5.79 29.74 14.07
C ALA A 472 -6.11 30.24 12.65
N PHE A 473 -5.66 31.45 12.35
CA PHE A 473 -5.82 32.06 11.04
C PHE A 473 -4.70 31.60 10.08
N VAL A 474 -5.10 31.25 8.85
CA VAL A 474 -4.18 30.87 7.76
C VAL A 474 -4.36 31.84 6.58
N LEU A 475 -3.25 32.32 6.03
CA LEU A 475 -3.21 33.03 4.74
C LEU A 475 -2.51 32.10 3.74
N THR A 476 -3.20 31.71 2.67
CA THR A 476 -2.72 30.70 1.72
C THR A 476 -2.79 31.19 0.27
N ASP A 477 -2.07 30.55 -0.64
CA ASP A 477 -2.32 30.71 -2.07
C ASP A 477 -3.67 30.08 -2.46
N TRP A 478 -4.39 30.75 -3.36
CA TRP A 478 -5.58 30.18 -3.98
C TRP A 478 -5.21 29.03 -4.92
N ARG A 479 -6.04 27.99 -4.92
CA ARG A 479 -5.92 26.81 -5.77
C ARG A 479 -7.31 26.46 -6.32
N PRO A 480 -7.44 26.03 -7.58
CA PRO A 480 -8.74 25.73 -8.18
C PRO A 480 -9.62 24.77 -7.35
N GLN A 481 -9.04 23.75 -6.71
CA GLN A 481 -9.80 22.79 -5.91
C GLN A 481 -10.22 23.33 -4.54
N MET A 482 -9.78 24.54 -4.14
CA MET A 482 -10.24 25.22 -2.92
C MET A 482 -11.76 25.46 -2.96
N GLU A 483 -12.31 25.79 -4.13
CA GLU A 483 -13.73 26.12 -4.31
C GLU A 483 -14.67 24.93 -4.02
N GLN A 484 -14.16 23.70 -4.04
CA GLN A 484 -14.92 22.49 -3.66
C GLN A 484 -14.86 22.20 -2.16
N LEU A 485 -14.04 22.95 -1.41
CA LEU A 485 -13.75 22.73 0.00
C LEU A 485 -14.30 23.86 0.87
N PHE A 486 -14.14 25.11 0.43
CA PHE A 486 -14.47 26.30 1.22
C PHE A 486 -15.25 27.31 0.39
N GLU A 487 -16.17 28.01 1.06
CA GLU A 487 -16.77 29.22 0.52
C GLU A 487 -15.75 30.38 0.54
N PRO A 488 -15.88 31.39 -0.35
CA PRO A 488 -14.92 32.49 -0.43
C PRO A 488 -14.72 33.28 0.88
N ASP A 489 -15.75 33.36 1.74
CA ASP A 489 -15.68 34.06 3.03
C ASP A 489 -15.25 33.16 4.21
N GLU A 490 -14.82 31.93 3.92
CA GLU A 490 -14.26 31.00 4.90
C GLU A 490 -12.73 30.95 4.85
N MET A 491 -12.08 31.54 3.83
CA MET A 491 -10.63 31.44 3.63
C MET A 491 -9.99 32.76 3.21
N ALA A 492 -8.80 33.04 3.74
CA ALA A 492 -7.97 34.15 3.27
C ALA A 492 -6.96 33.64 2.24
N CYS A 493 -7.12 34.08 1.00
CA CYS A 493 -6.30 33.64 -0.13
C CYS A 493 -5.61 34.81 -0.83
N TYR A 494 -4.40 34.56 -1.36
CA TYR A 494 -3.79 35.40 -2.39
C TYR A 494 -3.78 34.65 -3.73
N HIS A 495 -3.97 35.36 -4.83
CA HIS A 495 -3.96 34.80 -6.19
C HIS A 495 -2.61 35.05 -6.87
N ASP A 496 -2.00 36.20 -6.59
CA ASP A 496 -0.66 36.57 -7.04
C ASP A 496 0.26 36.71 -5.82
N PRO A 497 1.48 36.13 -5.84
CA PRO A 497 2.47 36.38 -4.80
C PRO A 497 2.74 37.86 -4.51
N GLU A 498 2.56 38.78 -5.46
CA GLU A 498 2.71 40.22 -5.21
C GLU A 498 1.67 40.80 -4.23
N GLU A 499 0.54 40.13 -3.99
CA GLU A 499 -0.47 40.55 -3.02
C GLU A 499 -0.05 40.26 -1.56
N ILE A 500 0.96 39.40 -1.37
CA ILE A 500 1.38 38.91 -0.05
C ILE A 500 1.68 40.06 0.94
N PRO A 501 2.46 41.10 0.58
CA PRO A 501 2.77 42.18 1.53
C PRO A 501 1.53 42.96 1.98
N ASP A 502 0.61 43.23 1.06
CA ASP A 502 -0.60 44.01 1.35
C ASP A 502 -1.59 43.20 2.19
N LEU A 503 -1.80 41.93 1.85
CA LEU A 503 -2.62 41.01 2.66
C LEU A 503 -2.02 40.76 4.03
N ALA A 504 -0.69 40.63 4.15
CA ALA A 504 -0.02 40.52 5.44
C ALA A 504 -0.25 41.77 6.30
N ARG A 505 -0.12 42.96 5.72
CA ARG A 505 -0.37 44.24 6.41
C ARG A 505 -1.83 44.38 6.84
N HIS A 506 -2.76 44.09 5.93
CA HIS A 506 -4.21 44.11 6.17
C HIS A 506 -4.59 43.14 7.28
N TYR A 507 -4.30 41.86 7.05
CA TYR A 507 -3.93 40.82 7.99
C TYR A 507 -3.68 41.35 9.39
N LEU A 508 -2.46 41.80 9.65
CA LEU A 508 -1.96 42.20 10.97
C LEU A 508 -2.77 43.33 11.62
N ALA A 509 -3.27 44.29 10.83
CA ALA A 509 -4.06 45.42 11.32
C ALA A 509 -5.51 45.08 11.69
N HIS A 510 -6.07 43.97 11.20
CA HIS A 510 -7.48 43.62 11.37
C HIS A 510 -7.72 42.32 12.19
N PRO A 511 -7.42 42.32 13.50
CA PRO A 511 -7.53 41.11 14.33
C PRO A 511 -8.96 40.58 14.48
N ALA A 512 -9.99 41.44 14.41
CA ALA A 512 -11.38 41.01 14.47
C ALA A 512 -11.79 40.22 13.22
N GLU A 513 -11.36 40.68 12.05
CA GLU A 513 -11.58 40.01 10.77
C GLU A 513 -10.86 38.66 10.72
N ARG A 514 -9.58 38.61 11.12
CA ARG A 514 -8.83 37.34 11.25
C ARG A 514 -9.56 36.32 12.10
N ARG A 515 -10.07 36.73 13.27
CA ARG A 515 -10.82 35.84 14.17
C ARG A 515 -12.13 35.34 13.55
N LYS A 516 -12.84 36.21 12.82
CA LYS A 516 -14.07 35.83 12.10
C LYS A 516 -13.77 34.77 11.03
N LEU A 517 -12.76 35.01 10.18
CA LEU A 517 -12.36 34.08 9.14
C LEU A 517 -11.85 32.75 9.71
N ALA A 518 -10.98 32.78 10.72
CA ALA A 518 -10.50 31.56 11.38
C ALA A 518 -11.65 30.72 11.99
N ALA A 519 -12.65 31.37 12.57
CA ALA A 519 -13.84 30.68 13.09
C ALA A 519 -14.69 30.06 11.97
N ALA A 520 -14.90 30.79 10.86
CA ALA A 520 -15.62 30.28 9.70
C ALA A 520 -14.91 29.07 9.07
N ALA A 521 -13.61 29.20 8.79
CA ALA A 521 -12.75 28.12 8.32
C ALA A 521 -12.82 26.89 9.23
N ARG A 522 -12.71 27.09 10.55
CA ARG A 522 -12.77 26.01 11.52
C ARG A 522 -14.12 25.30 11.50
N ASN A 523 -15.22 26.05 11.45
CA ASN A 523 -16.56 25.47 11.38
C ASN A 523 -16.72 24.61 10.12
N ARG A 524 -16.26 25.08 8.96
CA ARG A 524 -16.22 24.29 7.72
C ARG A 524 -15.40 23.02 7.88
N VAL A 525 -14.18 23.13 8.40
CA VAL A 525 -13.27 21.99 8.57
C VAL A 525 -13.88 20.91 9.47
N LEU A 526 -14.45 21.29 10.61
CA LEU A 526 -15.05 20.33 11.54
C LEU A 526 -16.33 19.70 10.99
N ALA A 527 -17.09 20.44 10.17
CA ALA A 527 -18.33 19.95 9.58
C ALA A 527 -18.11 19.08 8.32
N CYS A 528 -16.95 19.18 7.66
CA CYS A 528 -16.78 18.58 6.32
C CYS A 528 -15.42 17.93 6.05
N HIS A 529 -14.39 18.18 6.86
CA HIS A 529 -12.99 17.89 6.48
C HIS A 529 -12.17 17.18 7.56
N THR A 530 -12.83 16.32 8.34
CA THR A 530 -12.14 15.45 9.30
C THR A 530 -11.87 14.05 8.71
N TRP A 531 -11.00 13.28 9.35
CA TRP A 531 -10.71 11.90 8.95
C TRP A 531 -11.97 11.01 8.93
N GLU A 532 -12.92 11.24 9.84
CA GLU A 532 -14.22 10.56 9.90
C GLU A 532 -15.00 10.76 8.60
N HIS A 533 -15.11 12.02 8.12
CA HIS A 533 -15.78 12.34 6.86
C HIS A 533 -15.09 11.67 5.67
N ARG A 534 -13.75 11.65 5.66
CA ARG A 534 -12.97 11.00 4.58
C ARG A 534 -13.17 9.50 4.56
N LEU A 535 -13.13 8.87 5.73
CA LEU A 535 -13.33 7.43 5.86
C LEU A 535 -14.76 7.03 5.47
N GLN A 536 -15.77 7.81 5.87
CA GLN A 536 -17.16 7.59 5.43
C GLN A 536 -17.28 7.63 3.90
N ALA A 537 -16.80 8.71 3.26
CA ALA A 537 -16.85 8.86 1.81
C ALA A 537 -16.10 7.72 1.09
N LEU A 538 -14.91 7.35 1.57
CA LEU A 538 -14.14 6.22 1.06
C LEU A 538 -14.95 4.92 1.13
N LEU A 539 -15.52 4.60 2.30
CA LEU A 539 -16.30 3.37 2.50
C LEU A 539 -17.59 3.36 1.68
N GLU A 540 -18.22 4.50 1.43
CA GLU A 540 -19.37 4.62 0.53
C GLU A 540 -18.99 4.27 -0.92
N HIS A 541 -17.86 4.78 -1.40
CA HIS A 541 -17.33 4.40 -2.72
C HIS A 541 -17.03 2.90 -2.78
N MET A 542 -16.35 2.35 -1.77
CA MET A 542 -16.03 0.92 -1.71
C MET A 542 -17.29 0.05 -1.70
N ARG A 543 -18.31 0.43 -0.92
CA ARG A 543 -19.60 -0.25 -0.88
C ARG A 543 -20.33 -0.19 -2.22
N ARG A 544 -20.29 0.94 -2.93
CA ARG A 544 -20.95 1.09 -4.23
C ARG A 544 -20.38 0.16 -5.29
N ILE A 545 -19.07 -0.10 -5.24
CA ILE A 545 -18.34 -0.87 -6.25
C ILE A 545 -18.32 -2.36 -5.90
N TYR A 546 -17.98 -2.67 -4.64
CA TYR A 546 -17.71 -4.04 -4.18
C TYR A 546 -18.81 -4.61 -3.29
N GLY A 547 -19.82 -3.82 -2.96
CA GLY A 547 -20.95 -4.26 -2.16
C GLY A 547 -21.81 -5.27 -2.91
N THR A 548 -22.35 -6.21 -2.16
CA THR A 548 -23.31 -7.18 -2.72
C THR A 548 -24.64 -6.44 -2.98
N PRO A 549 -25.26 -6.57 -4.16
CA PRO A 549 -26.58 -5.98 -4.40
C PRO A 549 -27.56 -6.46 -3.33
N GLN A 550 -28.16 -5.54 -2.57
CA GLN A 550 -29.28 -5.91 -1.71
C GLN A 550 -30.40 -6.42 -2.61
N ALA A 551 -30.86 -7.67 -2.39
CA ALA A 551 -32.11 -8.14 -2.95
C ALA A 551 -33.19 -7.11 -2.60
N GLY A 552 -33.79 -6.50 -3.61
CA GLY A 552 -34.41 -5.19 -3.52
C GLY A 552 -35.40 -5.02 -2.38
N LYS A 553 -35.34 -3.86 -1.72
CA LYS A 553 -36.58 -3.19 -1.33
C LYS A 553 -37.25 -2.78 -2.63
N ALA A 554 -38.20 -3.61 -3.09
CA ALA A 554 -39.16 -3.19 -4.09
C ALA A 554 -39.70 -1.82 -3.65
N ARG A 555 -39.51 -0.81 -4.50
CA ARG A 555 -40.19 0.48 -4.33
C ARG A 555 -41.69 0.19 -4.40
N SER A 556 -42.35 0.22 -3.25
CA SER A 556 -43.81 0.30 -3.13
C SER A 556 -44.25 1.73 -3.35
#